data_AF-A0A7V9T590-F1
#
_entry.id   AF-A0A7V9T590-F1
#
_cell.length_a   1.000
_cell.length_b   1.000
_cell.length_c   1.000
_cell.angle_alpha   90.00
_cell.angle_beta   90.00
_cell.angle_gamma   90.00
#
_symmetry.space_group_name_H-M   'P 1'
#
loop_
_entity.id
_entity.type
_entity.pdbx_description
1 polymer ?
#
loop_
_entity_poly.entity_id
_entity_poly.type
_entity_poly.pdbx_seq_one_letter_code
_entity_poly.pdbx_strand_id
1 'polypeptide(L)'
;MPTSHPRLALVRDPELDEALKLGAEVLGRDKPLAAVARELILRGAEQMKPPEDAFERWLDENGATRATGSTAQLLEEVRALKPYEPLDPRPMSEILDEIREDRI
;
A
#
# COMPACT_ATOMS: atom_id res chain seq x y z
N MET A 1 -42.26 4.68 11.66
CA MET A 1 -41.41 5.47 10.73
C MET A 1 -40.73 4.49 9.79
N PRO A 2 -41.13 4.37 8.51
CA PRO A 2 -40.40 3.53 7.56
C PRO A 2 -39.11 4.23 7.14
N THR A 3 -37.96 3.62 7.39
CA THR A 3 -36.67 4.11 6.93
C THR A 3 -36.60 3.97 5.41
N SER A 4 -36.78 5.09 4.71
CA SER A 4 -36.56 5.17 3.27
C SER A 4 -35.07 5.07 2.98
N HIS A 5 -34.55 3.86 2.85
CA HIS A 5 -33.17 3.65 2.42
C HIS A 5 -33.05 4.02 0.93
N PRO A 6 -32.04 4.80 0.54
CA PRO A 6 -31.78 5.07 -0.87
C PRO A 6 -31.54 3.73 -1.58
N ARG A 7 -32.34 3.45 -2.60
CA ARG A 7 -32.13 2.28 -3.47
C ARG A 7 -30.85 2.55 -4.26
N LEU A 8 -29.75 1.91 -3.88
CA LEU A 8 -28.56 1.81 -4.72
C LEU A 8 -29.00 1.14 -6.02
N ALA A 9 -29.11 1.92 -7.09
CA ALA A 9 -29.27 1.37 -8.42
C ALA A 9 -27.98 0.60 -8.73
N LEU A 10 -28.06 -0.74 -8.77
CA LEU A 10 -27.02 -1.56 -9.35
C LEU A 10 -27.00 -1.24 -10.85
N VAL A 11 -26.19 -0.26 -11.22
CA VAL A 11 -25.90 0.03 -12.62
C VAL A 11 -25.06 -1.13 -13.13
N ARG A 12 -25.55 -1.82 -14.17
CA ARG A 12 -24.72 -2.81 -14.85
C ARG A 12 -23.54 -2.08 -15.48
N ASP A 13 -22.37 -2.62 -15.24
CA ASP A 13 -21.13 -2.16 -15.85
C ASP A 13 -20.87 -2.99 -17.12
N PRO A 14 -20.98 -2.39 -18.32
CA PRO A 14 -20.79 -3.12 -19.57
C PRO A 14 -19.35 -3.61 -19.75
N GLU A 15 -18.35 -2.91 -19.19
CA GLU A 15 -16.94 -3.33 -19.28
C GLU A 15 -16.72 -4.58 -18.41
N LEU A 16 -17.32 -4.60 -17.22
CA LEU A 16 -17.29 -5.77 -16.35
C LEU A 16 -17.99 -6.97 -17.00
N ASP A 17 -19.15 -6.76 -17.62
CA ASP A 17 -19.89 -7.82 -18.33
C ASP A 17 -19.06 -8.41 -19.49
N GLU A 18 -18.34 -7.58 -20.24
CA GLU A 18 -17.44 -8.02 -21.32
C GLU A 18 -16.22 -8.78 -20.78
N ALA A 19 -15.58 -8.26 -19.72
CA ALA A 19 -14.44 -8.91 -19.08
C ALA A 19 -14.81 -10.30 -18.54
N LEU A 20 -15.99 -10.45 -17.94
CA LEU A 20 -16.49 -11.73 -17.43
C LEU A 20 -16.80 -12.71 -18.56
N LYS A 21 -17.32 -12.24 -19.70
CA LYS A 21 -17.55 -13.08 -20.88
C LYS A 21 -16.23 -13.62 -21.44
N LEU A 22 -15.24 -12.75 -21.64
CA LEU A 22 -13.91 -13.14 -22.10
C LEU A 22 -13.22 -14.08 -21.10
N GLY A 23 -13.31 -13.77 -19.80
CA GLY A 23 -12.77 -14.59 -18.73
C GLY A 23 -13.38 -15.99 -18.71
N ALA A 24 -14.68 -16.12 -18.95
CA ALA A 24 -15.36 -17.43 -19.03
C ALA A 24 -14.91 -18.25 -20.25
N GLU A 25 -14.57 -17.61 -21.37
CA GLU A 25 -14.04 -18.31 -22.55
C GLU A 25 -12.65 -18.91 -22.27
N VAL A 26 -11.81 -18.21 -21.52
CA VAL A 26 -10.45 -18.65 -21.19
C VAL A 26 -10.44 -19.65 -20.02
N LEU A 27 -11.27 -19.43 -19.00
CA LEU A 27 -11.27 -20.23 -17.77
C LEU A 27 -12.21 -21.43 -17.81
N GLY A 28 -13.09 -21.50 -18.81
CA GLY A 28 -14.10 -22.54 -19.00
C GLY A 28 -15.52 -22.01 -18.76
N ARG A 29 -16.39 -22.16 -19.78
CA ARG A 29 -17.77 -21.63 -19.77
C ARG A 29 -18.67 -22.25 -18.71
N ASP A 30 -18.30 -23.41 -18.17
CA ASP A 30 -19.05 -24.12 -17.15
C ASP A 30 -18.79 -23.60 -15.73
N LYS A 31 -17.83 -22.66 -15.56
CA LYS A 31 -17.51 -22.09 -14.25
C LYS A 31 -18.55 -21.06 -13.82
N PRO A 32 -18.89 -21.00 -12.52
CA PRO A 32 -19.71 -19.92 -11.98
C PRO A 32 -19.08 -18.55 -12.24
N LEU A 33 -19.92 -17.56 -12.57
CA LEU A 33 -19.48 -16.20 -12.89
C LEU A 33 -18.63 -15.57 -11.76
N ALA A 34 -18.95 -15.86 -10.50
CA ALA A 34 -18.17 -15.41 -9.34
C ALA A 34 -16.75 -15.99 -9.30
N ALA A 35 -16.57 -17.23 -9.75
CA ALA A 35 -15.26 -17.85 -9.86
C ALA A 35 -14.43 -17.17 -10.97
N VAL A 36 -15.06 -16.88 -12.12
CA VAL A 36 -14.42 -16.12 -13.20
C VAL A 36 -13.99 -14.73 -12.73
N ALA A 37 -14.88 -14.01 -12.03
CA ALA A 37 -14.58 -12.69 -11.47
C ALA A 37 -13.38 -12.73 -10.50
N ARG A 38 -13.36 -13.70 -9.59
CA ARG A 38 -12.26 -13.88 -8.63
C ARG A 38 -10.93 -14.09 -9.33
N GLU A 39 -10.88 -14.96 -10.33
CA GLU A 39 -9.66 -15.25 -11.07
C GLU A 39 -9.16 -14.04 -11.87
N LEU A 40 -10.08 -13.27 -12.48
CA LEU A 40 -9.72 -12.03 -13.16
C LEU A 40 -9.12 -10.99 -12.20
N ILE A 41 -9.71 -10.83 -11.01
CA ILE A 41 -9.19 -9.92 -9.97
C ILE A 41 -7.79 -10.34 -9.53
N LEU A 42 -7.57 -11.63 -9.27
CA LEU A 42 -6.26 -12.14 -8.84
C LEU A 42 -5.20 -11.92 -9.92
N ARG A 43 -5.50 -12.23 -11.18
CA ARG A 43 -4.59 -12.02 -12.31
C ARG A 43 -4.30 -10.54 -12.53
N GLY A 44 -5.32 -9.69 -12.44
CA GLY A 44 -5.15 -8.24 -12.52
C GLY A 44 -4.26 -7.71 -11.39
N ALA A 45 -4.48 -8.19 -10.15
CA ALA A 45 -3.65 -7.81 -9.00
C ALA A 45 -2.19 -8.27 -9.16
N GLU A 46 -1.94 -9.45 -9.73
CA GLU A 46 -0.58 -9.91 -10.05
C GLU A 46 0.11 -9.03 -11.09
N GLN A 47 -0.61 -8.59 -12.12
CA GLN A 47 -0.09 -7.70 -13.15
C GLN A 47 0.12 -6.26 -12.66
N MET A 48 -0.66 -5.83 -11.66
CA MET A 48 -0.51 -4.53 -11.01
C MET A 48 0.54 -4.52 -9.90
N LYS A 49 1.20 -5.65 -9.60
CA LYS A 49 2.30 -5.64 -8.64
C LYS A 49 3.34 -4.65 -9.14
N PRO A 50 3.71 -3.64 -8.33
CA PRO A 50 4.75 -2.72 -8.73
C PRO A 50 6.01 -3.54 -9.04
N PRO A 51 6.76 -3.20 -10.10
CA PRO A 51 8.06 -3.82 -10.32
C PRO A 51 8.87 -3.70 -9.03
N GLU A 52 9.67 -4.71 -8.71
CA GLU A 52 10.50 -4.73 -7.48
C GLU A 52 11.32 -3.41 -7.38
N ASP A 53 11.77 -2.91 -8.53
CA ASP A 53 12.48 -1.64 -8.72
C ASP A 53 11.66 -0.38 -8.36
N ALA A 54 10.33 -0.43 -8.34
CA ALA A 54 9.50 0.69 -7.92
C ALA A 54 9.47 0.85 -6.40
N PHE A 55 9.55 -0.26 -5.65
CA PHE A 55 9.70 -0.20 -4.21
C PHE A 55 11.10 0.32 -3.82
N GLU A 56 12.14 -0.17 -4.49
CA GLU A 56 13.51 0.32 -4.27
C GLU A 56 13.65 1.80 -4.69
N ARG A 57 13.05 2.22 -5.82
CA ARG A 57 12.98 3.66 -6.18
C ARG A 57 12.24 4.50 -5.14
N TRP A 58 11.13 3.99 -4.60
CA TRP A 58 10.41 4.69 -3.54
C TRP A 58 11.26 4.82 -2.26
N LEU A 59 12.00 3.78 -1.91
CA LEU A 59 12.94 3.80 -0.78
C LEU A 59 14.03 4.86 -1.01
N ASP A 60 14.65 4.88 -2.19
CA ASP A 60 15.64 5.88 -2.58
C ASP A 60 15.09 7.32 -2.53
N GLU A 61 13.90 7.55 -3.09
CA GLU A 61 13.23 8.86 -3.09
C GLU A 61 12.92 9.38 -1.68
N ASN A 62 12.66 8.48 -0.74
CA ASN A 62 12.34 8.82 0.65
C ASN A 62 13.57 8.74 1.58
N GLY A 63 14.76 8.47 1.05
CA GLY A 63 15.98 8.27 1.83
C GLY A 63 15.87 7.12 2.83
N ALA A 64 14.99 6.15 2.55
CA ALA A 64 14.75 4.98 3.38
C ALA A 64 15.55 3.79 2.84
N THR A 65 15.95 2.88 3.72
CA THR A 65 16.60 1.63 3.31
C THR A 65 15.75 0.46 3.76
N ARG A 66 15.81 -0.63 2.98
CA ARG A 66 15.11 -1.86 3.35
C ARG A 66 15.69 -2.39 4.66
N ALA A 67 14.83 -2.60 5.64
CA ALA A 67 15.22 -3.24 6.89
C ALA A 67 15.60 -4.70 6.61
N THR A 68 16.89 -5.01 6.59
CA THR A 68 17.45 -6.35 6.38
C THR A 68 17.70 -7.10 7.69
N GLY A 69 17.59 -6.41 8.83
CA GLY A 69 17.72 -6.99 10.16
C GLY A 69 16.52 -7.85 10.57
N SER A 70 16.77 -8.82 11.43
CA SER A 70 15.69 -9.53 12.12
C SER A 70 14.89 -8.55 13.01
N THR A 71 13.61 -8.84 13.25
CA THR A 71 12.76 -8.01 14.10
C THR A 71 13.38 -7.73 15.47
N ALA A 72 14.13 -8.69 16.02
CA ALA A 72 14.84 -8.53 17.29
C ALA A 72 15.97 -7.48 17.20
N GLN A 73 16.74 -7.47 16.11
CA GLN A 73 17.80 -6.47 15.89
C GLN A 73 17.22 -5.06 15.72
N LEU A 74 16.14 -4.93 14.95
CA LEU A 74 15.45 -3.64 14.77
C LEU A 74 14.86 -3.12 16.09
N LEU A 75 14.33 -4.01 16.93
CA LEU A 75 13.82 -3.62 18.25
C LEU A 75 14.92 -3.16 19.20
N GLU A 76 16.12 -3.73 19.13
CA GLU A 76 17.28 -3.27 19.90
C GLU A 76 17.81 -1.92 19.38
N GLU A 77 17.87 -1.73 18.06
CA GLU A 77 18.23 -0.43 17.46
C GLU A 77 17.23 0.67 17.83
N VAL A 78 15.92 0.38 17.79
CA VAL A 78 14.88 1.34 18.22
C VAL A 78 14.93 1.62 19.72
N ARG A 79 15.30 0.64 20.55
CA ARG A 79 15.53 0.86 21.99
C ARG A 79 16.75 1.73 22.26
N ALA A 80 17.75 1.69 21.38
CA ALA A 80 18.95 2.54 21.47
C ALA A 80 18.70 3.98 21.00
N LEU A 81 17.63 4.23 20.23
CA LEU A 81 17.17 5.58 19.94
C LEU A 81 16.62 6.22 21.21
N LYS A 82 16.98 7.49 21.46
CA LYS A 82 16.38 8.25 22.56
C LYS A 82 14.84 8.22 22.39
N PRO A 83 14.08 7.99 23.47
CA PRO A 83 12.64 8.05 23.40
C PRO A 83 12.22 9.40 22.83
N TYR A 84 11.32 9.37 21.84
CA TYR A 84 10.65 10.56 21.36
C TYR A 84 9.84 11.14 22.52
N GLU A 85 10.27 12.30 23.06
CA GLU A 85 9.57 13.03 24.11
C GLU A 85 8.54 13.97 23.47
N PRO A 86 7.23 13.66 23.51
CA PRO A 86 6.21 14.48 22.86
C PRO A 86 5.95 15.81 23.61
N LEU A 87 6.49 15.94 24.83
CA LEU A 87 6.28 17.07 25.74
C LEU A 87 7.44 18.07 25.74
N ASP A 88 8.57 17.74 25.12
CA ASP A 88 9.66 18.68 24.82
C ASP A 88 10.07 18.54 23.36
N PRO A 89 9.24 19.03 22.42
CA PRO A 89 9.63 19.10 21.02
C PRO A 89 10.77 20.10 20.91
N ARG A 90 12.02 19.62 20.86
CA ARG A 90 13.19 20.46 20.60
C ARG A 90 12.88 21.41 19.44
N PRO A 91 12.94 22.73 19.64
CA PRO A 91 12.63 23.69 18.59
C PRO A 91 13.49 23.40 17.37
N MET A 92 12.87 23.36 16.18
CA MET A 92 13.58 23.07 14.93
C MET A 92 14.78 24.01 14.70
N SER A 93 14.74 25.21 15.29
CA SER A 93 15.87 26.15 15.31
C SER A 93 17.12 25.60 15.99
N GLU A 94 17.00 24.88 17.12
CA GLU A 94 18.16 24.32 17.82
C GLU A 94 18.83 23.20 17.01
N ILE A 95 18.02 22.40 16.30
CA ILE A 95 18.52 21.35 15.41
C ILE A 95 19.22 21.97 14.20
N LEU A 96 18.68 23.06 13.66
CA LEU A 96 19.28 23.78 12.54
C LEU A 96 20.57 24.51 12.94
N ASP A 97 20.68 24.97 14.18
CA ASP A 97 21.89 25.60 14.71
C ASP A 97 22.99 24.55 15.00
N GLU A 98 22.66 23.37 15.54
CA GLU A 98 23.62 22.24 15.64
C GLU A 98 24.17 21.83 14.27
N ILE A 99 23.30 21.67 13.26
CA ILE A 99 23.70 21.32 11.89
C ILE A 99 24.56 22.42 11.26
N ARG A 100 24.40 23.68 11.69
CA ARG A 100 25.19 24.82 11.20
C ARG A 100 26.55 24.89 11.89
N GLU A 101 26.65 24.53 13.17
CA GLU A 101 27.92 24.44 13.89
C GLU A 101 28.77 23.24 13.46
N ASP A 102 28.17 22.09 13.15
CA ASP A 102 28.88 20.90 12.61
C ASP A 102 29.48 21.12 11.20
N ARG A 103 29.20 22.28 10.58
CA ARG A 103 29.59 22.62 9.21
C ARG A 103 30.69 23.69 9.11
N ILE A 104 31.28 24.11 10.24
CA ILE A 104 32.47 24.98 10.35
C ILE A 104 33.65 24.16 10.85
#